data_AF-A0A1G1CCB7-F1
#
_entry.id   AF-A0A1G1CCB7-F1
#
_cell.length_a   1.000
_cell.length_b   1.000
_cell.length_c   1.000
_cell.angle_alpha   90.00
_cell.angle_beta   90.00
_cell.angle_gamma   90.00
#
_symmetry.space_group_name_H-M   'P 1'
#
loop_
_entity.id
_entity.type
_entity.pdbx_description
1 polymer ?
#
loop_
_entity_poly.entity_id
_entity_poly.type
_entity_poly.pdbx_seq_one_letter_code
_entity_poly.pdbx_strand_id
1 'polypeptide(L)'
;MTTDHTEDWTEFDWEQSLRESDAYASRYFTLLKRFCDLPGGNELIAQHMGTEFEDLLPECEYDCESCEHRWECDFATPPEWSCDDCQDCPDWEECQGSWAANEEPGDEFAGAPQEDEDAQPLFYETDPVFRTLRQAAIGWCNIYAAILPPESRPLGLKILFYIGRALANLAYSIDDGSYAKPPASIAFAKRALAQLNHAIGQLNQLMNEKTRLRRVLETIRTHLLQGREGLLDHLQRCRREAAAGRS
;
A
#
# COMPACT_ATOMS: atom_id res chain seq x y z
N MET A 1 -22.46 11.68 -19.29
CA MET A 1 -23.13 10.36 -19.19
C MET A 1 -22.09 9.32 -19.58
N THR A 2 -21.15 9.05 -18.69
CA THR A 2 -20.14 8.00 -18.83
C THR A 2 -20.76 6.74 -18.22
N THR A 3 -21.34 5.89 -19.07
CA THR A 3 -21.69 4.52 -18.66
C THR A 3 -20.41 3.86 -18.16
N ASP A 4 -20.43 3.40 -16.90
CA ASP A 4 -19.33 2.63 -16.30
C ASP A 4 -19.12 1.37 -17.14
N HIS A 5 -18.18 1.43 -18.09
CA HIS A 5 -17.87 0.36 -19.04
C HIS A 5 -17.47 -0.96 -18.37
N THR A 6 -17.30 -0.96 -17.05
CA THR A 6 -16.92 -2.12 -16.24
C THR A 6 -18.09 -3.05 -15.86
N GLU A 7 -19.34 -2.68 -16.10
CA GLU A 7 -20.52 -3.52 -15.80
C GLU A 7 -20.52 -4.84 -16.58
N ASP A 8 -20.04 -4.84 -17.82
CA ASP A 8 -20.00 -6.02 -18.71
C ASP A 8 -18.66 -6.77 -18.68
N TRP A 9 -17.72 -6.38 -17.81
CA TRP A 9 -16.39 -6.97 -17.80
C TRP A 9 -16.40 -8.45 -17.38
N THR A 10 -15.76 -9.27 -18.20
CA THR A 10 -15.50 -10.66 -17.85
C THR A 10 -14.39 -10.75 -16.80
N GLU A 11 -14.23 -11.94 -16.22
CA GLU A 11 -13.13 -12.21 -15.28
C GLU A 11 -11.76 -11.94 -15.93
N PHE A 12 -11.65 -12.19 -17.23
CA PHE A 12 -10.43 -11.96 -18.00
C PHE A 12 -10.14 -10.47 -18.17
N ASP A 13 -11.17 -9.66 -18.43
CA ASP A 13 -11.01 -8.21 -18.60
C ASP A 13 -10.55 -7.54 -17.30
N TRP A 14 -11.13 -7.96 -16.17
CA TRP A 14 -10.67 -7.53 -14.84
C TRP A 14 -9.21 -7.91 -14.60
N GLU A 15 -8.82 -9.15 -14.86
CA GLU A 15 -7.43 -9.58 -14.67
C GLU A 15 -6.46 -8.83 -15.61
N GLN A 16 -6.87 -8.55 -16.86
CA GLN A 16 -6.06 -7.78 -17.80
C GLN A 16 -5.85 -6.33 -17.30
N SER A 17 -6.93 -5.65 -16.90
CA SER A 17 -6.87 -4.31 -16.32
C SER A 17 -5.98 -4.27 -15.07
N LEU A 18 -6.10 -5.26 -14.18
CA LEU A 18 -5.28 -5.35 -12.98
C LEU A 18 -3.78 -5.60 -13.30
N ARG A 19 -3.47 -6.31 -14.38
CA ARG A 19 -2.08 -6.46 -14.86
C ARG A 19 -1.53 -5.18 -15.43
N GLU A 20 -2.34 -4.42 -16.16
CA GLU A 20 -1.95 -3.12 -16.70
C GLU A 20 -1.68 -2.13 -15.57
N SER A 21 -2.52 -2.11 -14.54
CA SER A 21 -2.29 -1.33 -13.31
C SER A 21 -0.99 -1.72 -12.61
N ASP A 22 -0.71 -3.03 -12.44
CA ASP A 22 0.56 -3.51 -11.86
C ASP A 22 1.77 -3.09 -12.73
N ALA A 23 1.67 -3.19 -14.05
CA ALA A 23 2.73 -2.80 -14.98
C ALA A 23 2.99 -1.29 -14.95
N TYR A 24 1.93 -0.50 -14.85
CA TYR A 24 1.99 0.95 -14.69
C TYR A 24 2.70 1.33 -13.39
N ALA A 25 2.29 0.75 -12.25
CA ALA A 25 2.95 0.97 -10.96
C ALA A 25 4.44 0.57 -10.99
N SER A 26 4.78 -0.55 -11.64
CA SER A 26 6.16 -1.01 -11.79
C SER A 26 7.03 -0.02 -12.61
N ARG A 27 6.47 0.54 -13.69
CA ARG A 27 7.12 1.60 -14.48
C ARG A 27 7.35 2.84 -13.61
N TYR A 28 6.32 3.30 -12.90
CA TYR A 28 6.41 4.45 -12.00
C TYR A 28 7.52 4.27 -10.96
N PHE A 29 7.56 3.13 -10.23
CA PHE A 29 8.60 2.90 -9.22
C PHE A 29 10.02 2.80 -9.81
N THR A 30 10.15 2.38 -11.06
CA THR A 30 11.44 2.36 -11.76
C THR A 30 11.92 3.78 -12.06
N LEU A 31 11.02 4.65 -12.50
CA LEU A 31 11.31 6.07 -12.75
C LEU A 31 11.56 6.82 -11.44
N LEU A 32 10.76 6.56 -10.41
CA LEU A 32 10.93 7.15 -9.07
C LEU A 32 12.33 6.87 -8.53
N LYS A 33 12.81 5.61 -8.60
CA LYS A 33 14.19 5.27 -8.19
C LYS A 33 15.28 6.00 -8.94
N ARG A 34 15.00 6.50 -10.15
CA ARG A 34 15.97 7.16 -11.01
C ARG A 34 15.95 8.67 -10.85
N PHE A 35 14.78 9.24 -10.58
CA PHE A 35 14.54 10.68 -10.67
C PHE A 35 14.08 11.33 -9.36
N CYS A 36 13.83 10.56 -8.28
CA CYS A 36 13.32 11.12 -7.01
C CYS A 36 14.21 12.21 -6.39
N ASP A 37 15.53 12.14 -6.61
CA ASP A 37 16.49 13.06 -6.01
C ASP A 37 16.81 14.27 -6.92
N LEU A 38 16.21 14.35 -8.11
CA LEU A 38 16.47 15.44 -9.05
C LEU A 38 15.49 16.61 -8.83
N PRO A 39 15.95 17.87 -8.96
CA PRO A 39 15.03 19.00 -9.06
C PRO A 39 14.18 18.82 -10.32
N GLY A 40 12.86 18.93 -10.19
CA GLY A 40 11.92 18.65 -11.29
C GLY A 40 11.73 17.15 -11.59
N GLY A 41 12.04 16.26 -10.63
CA GLY A 41 11.94 14.81 -10.83
C GLY A 41 10.53 14.32 -11.17
N ASN A 42 9.50 14.99 -10.65
CA ASN A 42 8.10 14.63 -10.90
C ASN A 42 7.70 14.91 -12.36
N GLU A 43 8.14 16.03 -12.93
CA GLU A 43 7.90 16.42 -14.32
C GLU A 43 8.59 15.44 -15.27
N LEU A 44 9.82 15.02 -14.94
CA LEU A 44 10.54 13.99 -15.69
C LEU A 44 9.82 12.63 -15.64
N ILE A 45 9.30 12.24 -14.47
CA ILE A 45 8.50 11.03 -14.33
C ILE A 45 7.22 11.13 -15.18
N ALA A 46 6.51 12.26 -15.12
CA ALA A 46 5.29 12.49 -15.87
C ALA A 46 5.53 12.39 -17.39
N GLN A 47 6.57 13.07 -17.89
CA GLN A 47 6.97 13.01 -19.29
C GLN A 47 7.24 11.56 -19.75
N HIS A 48 7.86 10.74 -18.90
CA HIS A 48 8.17 9.34 -19.21
C HIS A 48 6.99 8.37 -19.03
N MET A 49 6.02 8.71 -18.19
CA MET A 49 4.81 7.91 -17.98
C MET A 49 3.79 8.14 -19.11
N GLY A 50 3.72 9.36 -19.62
CA GLY A 50 2.85 9.80 -20.72
C GLY A 50 1.71 10.72 -20.25
N THR A 51 0.91 11.21 -21.19
CA THR A 51 -0.18 12.18 -20.94
C THR A 51 -1.21 11.70 -19.92
N GLU A 52 -1.50 10.40 -19.88
CA GLU A 52 -2.45 9.82 -18.92
C GLU A 52 -1.97 9.96 -17.46
N PHE A 53 -0.65 10.05 -17.23
CA PHE A 53 -0.09 10.27 -15.90
C PHE A 53 -0.09 11.76 -15.55
N GLU A 54 0.15 12.63 -16.52
CA GLU A 54 0.12 14.09 -16.36
C GLU A 54 -1.26 14.55 -15.91
N ASP A 55 -2.33 14.01 -16.51
CA ASP A 55 -3.72 14.29 -16.13
C ASP A 55 -4.09 13.77 -14.71
N LEU A 56 -3.31 12.84 -14.15
CA LEU A 56 -3.51 12.27 -12.81
C LEU A 56 -2.69 12.98 -11.73
N LEU A 57 -1.75 13.84 -12.12
CA LEU A 57 -1.05 14.66 -11.15
C LEU A 57 -2.02 15.73 -10.63
N PRO A 58 -2.20 15.85 -9.32
CA PRO A 58 -2.98 16.95 -8.78
C PRO A 58 -2.29 18.26 -9.16
N GLU A 59 -2.93 19.02 -10.04
CA GLU A 59 -2.53 20.39 -10.32
C GLU A 59 -2.86 21.23 -9.08
N CYS A 60 -1.88 22.01 -8.61
CA CYS A 60 -2.15 22.97 -7.56
C CYS A 60 -3.10 24.04 -8.12
N GLU A 61 -4.36 24.03 -7.68
CA GLU A 61 -5.39 25.00 -8.11
C GLU A 61 -5.07 26.45 -7.69
N TYR A 62 -4.07 26.62 -6.83
CA TYR A 62 -3.64 27.90 -6.29
C TYR A 62 -2.28 28.33 -6.85
N ASP A 63 -2.17 29.60 -7.23
CA ASP A 63 -0.92 30.24 -7.65
C ASP A 63 0.08 30.26 -6.48
N CYS A 64 1.00 29.29 -6.48
CA CYS A 64 1.95 29.01 -5.39
C CYS A 64 2.85 30.22 -5.07
N GLU A 65 2.96 31.19 -5.98
CA GLU A 65 3.74 32.41 -5.78
C GLU A 65 3.14 33.34 -4.70
N SER A 66 1.85 33.19 -4.37
CA SER A 66 1.14 34.07 -3.42
C SER A 66 0.32 33.35 -2.33
N CYS A 67 0.49 32.03 -2.18
CA CYS A 67 -0.27 31.25 -1.21
C CYS A 67 0.05 31.64 0.24
N GLU A 68 -0.94 32.14 0.99
CA GLU A 68 -0.79 32.55 2.40
C GLU A 68 -0.41 31.39 3.34
N HIS A 69 -0.61 30.14 2.90
CA HIS A 69 -0.25 28.90 3.59
C HIS A 69 0.97 28.20 2.96
N ARG A 70 1.91 28.96 2.36
CA ARG A 70 3.11 28.43 1.69
C ARG A 70 3.90 27.39 2.49
N TRP A 71 3.92 27.50 3.82
CA TRP A 71 4.65 26.58 4.71
C TRP A 71 3.89 25.28 5.02
N GLU A 72 2.61 25.19 4.67
CA GLU A 72 1.73 24.02 4.84
C GLU A 72 1.33 23.42 3.48
N CYS A 73 1.85 23.96 2.38
CA CYS A 73 1.56 23.51 1.03
C CYS A 73 2.59 22.45 0.60
N ASP A 74 2.14 21.21 0.44
CA ASP A 74 2.95 20.07 -0.05
C ASP A 74 3.57 20.30 -1.44
N PHE A 75 3.11 21.33 -2.16
CA PHE A 75 3.56 21.71 -3.51
C PHE A 75 4.45 22.96 -3.55
N ALA A 76 4.65 23.66 -2.42
CA ALA A 76 5.50 24.83 -2.37
C ALA A 76 6.99 24.44 -2.36
N THR A 77 7.77 24.99 -3.28
CA THR A 77 9.24 24.83 -3.24
C THR A 77 9.79 25.54 -2.00
N PRO A 78 10.56 24.86 -1.13
CA PRO A 78 11.16 25.48 0.04
C PRO A 78 12.04 26.66 -0.39
N PRO A 79 11.93 27.84 0.24
CA PRO A 79 12.71 29.03 -0.13
C PRO A 79 14.24 28.84 -0.03
N GLU A 80 14.71 27.78 0.64
CA GLU A 80 16.13 27.40 0.67
C GLU A 80 16.69 26.99 -0.72
N TRP A 81 15.82 26.73 -1.70
CA TRP A 81 16.21 26.25 -3.04
C TRP A 81 16.07 27.33 -4.12
N SER A 82 15.55 28.51 -3.80
CA SER A 82 15.54 29.69 -4.67
C SER A 82 16.77 30.55 -4.39
N CYS A 83 17.93 30.17 -4.93
CA CYS A 83 19.20 30.84 -4.71
C CYS A 83 19.50 31.97 -5.72
N ASP A 84 18.51 32.80 -6.05
CA ASP A 84 18.73 33.95 -6.95
C ASP A 84 19.13 35.25 -6.22
N ASP A 85 19.11 35.30 -4.88
CA ASP A 85 19.44 36.52 -4.11
C ASP A 85 20.30 36.30 -2.85
N CYS A 86 21.15 35.27 -2.81
CA CYS A 86 22.11 35.09 -1.72
C CYS A 86 23.40 35.91 -1.95
N GLN A 87 23.25 37.23 -1.96
CA GLN A 87 24.36 38.19 -2.01
C GLN A 87 24.39 38.98 -0.70
N ASP A 88 24.49 38.28 0.44
CA ASP A 88 24.95 38.75 1.76
C ASP A 88 24.52 37.76 2.88
N CYS A 89 24.98 36.51 2.86
CA CYS A 89 24.94 35.66 4.06
C CYS A 89 26.32 35.67 4.74
N PRO A 90 26.46 36.31 5.92
CA PRO A 90 27.64 36.12 6.75
C PRO A 90 27.58 34.75 7.44
N ASP A 91 28.73 34.07 7.41
CA ASP A 91 29.17 32.89 8.16
C ASP A 91 28.12 31.96 8.80
N TRP A 92 28.09 30.73 8.31
CA TRP A 92 27.21 29.61 8.68
C TRP A 92 27.36 29.09 10.12
N GLU A 93 28.23 29.69 10.94
CA GLU A 93 28.46 29.29 12.34
C GLU A 93 27.53 29.99 13.35
N GLU A 94 26.86 31.09 13.00
CA GLU A 94 26.01 31.85 13.94
C GLU A 94 24.55 31.36 14.02
N CYS A 95 24.07 30.55 13.07
CA CYS A 95 22.68 30.03 13.03
C CYS A 95 22.42 28.79 13.92
N GLN A 96 23.44 28.20 14.55
CA GLN A 96 23.26 27.01 15.41
C GLN A 96 22.93 27.34 16.88
N GLY A 97 22.82 28.61 17.25
CA GLY A 97 22.72 29.03 18.66
C GLY A 97 21.32 29.17 19.27
N SER A 98 20.23 29.11 18.49
CA SER A 98 18.91 29.56 18.96
C SER A 98 17.79 28.51 18.87
N TRP A 99 18.07 27.28 19.30
CA TRP A 99 17.05 26.23 19.45
C TRP A 99 16.91 25.75 20.91
N ALA A 100 17.43 26.51 21.87
CA ALA A 100 17.45 26.13 23.28
C ALA A 100 17.11 27.29 24.22
N ALA A 101 15.95 27.92 24.01
CA ALA A 101 15.24 28.68 25.05
C ALA A 101 13.91 29.20 24.48
N ASN A 102 12.83 28.43 24.63
CA ASN A 102 11.45 28.91 24.79
C ASN A 102 10.54 27.68 25.02
N GLU A 103 10.69 27.05 26.19
CA GLU A 103 9.62 26.20 26.73
C GLU A 103 8.59 27.14 27.39
N GLU A 104 7.60 27.61 26.62
CA GLU A 104 6.37 28.14 27.20
C GLU A 104 5.40 26.97 27.47
N PRO A 105 4.83 26.86 28.68
CA PRO A 105 3.94 25.77 29.02
C PRO A 105 2.50 26.14 28.62
N GLY A 106 2.01 25.55 27.54
CA GLY A 106 0.58 25.58 27.22
C GLY A 106 0.28 25.80 25.75
N ASP A 107 0.50 24.77 24.94
CA ASP A 107 -0.36 24.54 23.77
C ASP A 107 -0.68 23.05 23.74
N GLU A 108 -1.95 22.74 23.94
CA GLU A 108 -2.50 21.40 23.79
C GLU A 108 -2.19 20.92 22.38
N PHE A 109 -1.32 19.93 22.27
CA PHE A 109 -0.96 19.25 21.04
C PHE A 109 -2.25 18.81 20.34
N ALA A 110 -2.62 19.54 19.29
CA ALA A 110 -3.79 19.28 18.48
C ALA A 110 -3.73 17.84 17.96
N GLY A 111 -4.69 17.04 18.43
CA GLY A 111 -5.18 15.81 17.81
C GLY A 111 -4.12 14.84 17.29
N ALA A 112 -3.77 13.84 18.11
CA ALA A 112 -3.62 12.50 17.54
C ALA A 112 -4.84 12.21 16.64
N PRO A 113 -4.71 11.49 15.49
CA PRO A 113 -5.87 11.13 14.70
C PRO A 113 -6.89 10.49 15.65
N GLN A 114 -8.03 11.15 15.85
CA GLN A 114 -9.14 10.55 16.58
C GLN A 114 -9.51 9.33 15.73
N GLU A 115 -9.16 8.14 16.21
CA GLU A 115 -9.83 6.93 15.76
C GLU A 115 -11.31 7.19 16.05
N ASP A 116 -12.11 7.41 15.01
CA ASP A 116 -13.55 7.54 15.12
C ASP A 116 -14.07 6.29 15.86
N GLU A 117 -14.31 6.41 17.18
CA GLU A 117 -14.73 5.29 18.04
C GLU A 117 -16.07 4.67 17.57
N ASP A 118 -16.79 5.37 16.69
CA ASP A 118 -18.07 4.98 16.09
C ASP A 118 -17.97 4.52 14.62
N ALA A 119 -16.77 4.44 14.03
CA ALA A 119 -16.63 3.93 12.67
C ALA A 119 -16.99 2.43 12.62
N GLN A 120 -18.14 2.13 12.01
CA GLN A 120 -18.54 0.74 11.78
C GLN A 120 -17.47 0.04 10.94
N PRO A 121 -16.99 -1.16 11.34
CA PRO A 121 -15.99 -1.88 10.57
C PRO A 121 -16.46 -2.08 9.14
N LEU A 122 -15.57 -1.84 8.17
CA LEU A 122 -15.86 -2.16 6.78
C LEU A 122 -16.23 -3.64 6.69
N PHE A 123 -17.23 -3.98 5.86
CA PHE A 123 -17.84 -5.31 5.86
C PHE A 123 -16.82 -6.45 5.78
N TYR A 124 -15.82 -6.32 4.90
CA TYR A 124 -14.76 -7.32 4.74
C TYR A 124 -13.95 -7.60 6.02
N GLU A 125 -13.86 -6.65 6.96
CA GLU A 125 -13.17 -6.83 8.24
C GLU A 125 -13.89 -7.79 9.17
N THR A 126 -15.17 -8.03 8.90
CA THR A 126 -15.99 -8.98 9.64
C THR A 126 -15.90 -10.41 9.07
N ASP A 127 -15.47 -10.59 7.82
CA ASP A 127 -15.39 -11.89 7.18
C ASP A 127 -14.31 -12.78 7.87
N PRO A 128 -14.65 -14.04 8.19
CA PRO A 128 -13.76 -14.94 8.93
C PRO A 128 -12.47 -15.26 8.19
N VAL A 129 -12.48 -15.30 6.86
CA VAL A 129 -11.27 -15.56 6.04
C VAL A 129 -10.32 -14.39 6.15
N PHE A 130 -10.84 -13.17 6.05
CA PHE A 130 -10.05 -11.96 6.17
C PHE A 130 -9.44 -11.82 7.57
N ARG A 131 -10.22 -12.07 8.63
CA ARG A 131 -9.73 -12.09 10.03
C ARG A 131 -8.62 -13.10 10.24
N THR A 132 -8.77 -14.31 9.71
CA THR A 132 -7.75 -15.37 9.81
C THR A 132 -6.45 -14.96 9.14
N LEU A 133 -6.52 -14.41 7.93
CA LEU A 133 -5.33 -13.95 7.21
C LEU A 133 -4.69 -12.72 7.88
N ARG A 134 -5.50 -11.79 8.41
CA ARG A 134 -5.04 -10.62 9.17
C ARG A 134 -4.28 -11.05 10.43
N GLN A 135 -4.79 -12.05 11.16
CA GLN A 135 -4.11 -12.60 12.33
C GLN A 135 -2.76 -13.23 11.96
N ALA A 136 -2.68 -13.94 10.84
CA ALA A 136 -1.41 -14.46 10.33
C ALA A 136 -0.44 -13.32 9.97
N ALA A 137 -0.92 -12.25 9.34
CA ALA A 137 -0.10 -11.08 9.03
C ALA A 137 0.49 -10.42 10.29
N ILE A 138 -0.32 -10.23 11.33
CA ILE A 138 0.13 -9.71 12.63
C ILE A 138 1.18 -10.65 13.25
N GLY A 139 0.94 -11.96 13.23
CA GLY A 139 1.90 -12.95 13.69
C GLY A 139 3.22 -12.88 12.93
N TRP A 140 3.18 -12.65 11.62
CA TRP A 140 4.38 -12.45 10.80
C TRP A 140 5.12 -11.16 11.13
N CYS A 141 4.43 -10.04 11.33
CA CYS A 141 5.05 -8.78 11.76
C CYS A 141 5.83 -8.96 13.07
N ASN A 142 5.28 -9.70 14.03
CA ASN A 142 5.96 -10.00 15.29
C ASN A 142 7.24 -10.84 15.07
N ILE A 143 7.18 -11.86 14.20
CA ILE A 143 8.37 -12.66 13.85
C ILE A 143 9.42 -11.78 13.15
N TYR A 144 9.01 -10.96 12.19
CA TYR A 144 9.90 -10.07 11.44
C TYR A 144 10.61 -9.07 12.37
N ALA A 145 9.88 -8.45 13.29
CA ALA A 145 10.42 -7.42 14.18
C ALA A 145 11.30 -8.00 15.30
N ALA A 146 10.88 -9.11 15.92
CA ALA A 146 11.50 -9.60 17.16
C ALA A 146 12.43 -10.81 16.99
N ILE A 147 12.22 -11.64 15.96
CA ILE A 147 12.86 -12.96 15.87
C ILE A 147 13.81 -13.05 14.67
N LEU A 148 13.48 -12.37 13.57
CA LEU A 148 14.20 -12.53 12.31
C LEU A 148 15.57 -11.84 12.35
N PRO A 149 16.67 -12.55 12.06
CA PRO A 149 18.00 -11.94 12.08
C PRO A 149 18.16 -10.96 10.90
N PRO A 150 19.05 -9.95 11.02
CA PRO A 150 19.20 -8.89 10.02
C PRO A 150 19.41 -9.40 8.59
N GLU A 151 20.17 -10.48 8.42
CA GLU A 151 20.49 -11.05 7.10
C GLU A 151 19.27 -11.65 6.41
N SER A 152 18.25 -12.03 7.17
CA SER A 152 17.00 -12.58 6.65
C SER A 152 15.89 -11.55 6.50
N ARG A 153 16.07 -10.30 6.98
CA ARG A 153 15.07 -9.23 6.87
C ARG A 153 14.65 -8.93 5.43
N PRO A 154 15.54 -8.92 4.40
CA PRO A 154 15.10 -8.68 3.03
C PRO A 154 14.09 -9.74 2.54
N LEU A 155 14.32 -11.02 2.85
CA LEU A 155 13.36 -12.09 2.54
C LEU A 155 12.10 -11.94 3.41
N GLY A 156 12.27 -11.55 4.68
CA GLY A 156 11.14 -11.40 5.58
C GLY A 156 10.18 -10.29 5.19
N LEU A 157 10.73 -9.18 4.69
CA LEU A 157 9.97 -8.07 4.14
C LEU A 157 9.24 -8.47 2.85
N LYS A 158 9.86 -9.30 1.99
CA LYS A 158 9.17 -9.86 0.81
C LYS A 158 7.98 -10.73 1.20
N ILE A 159 8.12 -11.59 2.22
CA ILE A 159 7.00 -12.39 2.74
C ILE A 159 5.88 -11.48 3.24
N LEU A 160 6.21 -10.45 4.03
CA LEU A 160 5.23 -9.48 4.53
C LEU A 160 4.51 -8.77 3.39
N PHE A 161 5.25 -8.34 2.36
CA PHE A 161 4.70 -7.72 1.16
C PHE A 161 3.67 -8.62 0.46
N TYR A 162 3.98 -9.90 0.28
CA TYR A 162 3.04 -10.85 -0.33
C TYR A 162 1.80 -11.10 0.52
N ILE A 163 1.95 -11.20 1.85
CA ILE A 163 0.81 -11.31 2.78
C ILE A 163 -0.07 -10.04 2.70
N GLY A 164 0.54 -8.86 2.68
CA GLY A 164 -0.16 -7.58 2.55
C GLY A 164 -0.93 -7.47 1.24
N ARG A 165 -0.32 -7.84 0.11
CA ARG A 165 -1.02 -7.89 -1.19
C ARG A 165 -2.16 -8.91 -1.18
N ALA A 166 -1.98 -10.06 -0.52
CA ALA A 166 -3.05 -11.04 -0.39
C ALA A 166 -4.25 -10.47 0.39
N LEU A 167 -4.00 -9.76 1.49
CA LEU A 167 -5.04 -9.07 2.26
C LEU A 167 -5.76 -7.99 1.46
N ALA A 168 -5.02 -7.12 0.74
CA ALA A 168 -5.62 -6.07 -0.07
C ALA A 168 -6.53 -6.65 -1.16
N ASN A 169 -6.06 -7.63 -1.92
CA ASN A 169 -6.89 -8.30 -2.94
C ASN A 169 -8.08 -9.05 -2.31
N LEU A 170 -7.92 -9.63 -1.11
CA LEU A 170 -9.03 -10.27 -0.41
C LEU A 170 -10.10 -9.26 0.02
N ALA A 171 -9.69 -8.09 0.52
CA ALA A 171 -10.61 -7.02 0.87
C ALA A 171 -11.44 -6.59 -0.35
N TYR A 172 -10.81 -6.34 -1.50
CA TYR A 172 -11.52 -6.04 -2.76
C TYR A 172 -12.39 -7.19 -3.28
N SER A 173 -12.03 -8.44 -2.96
CA SER A 173 -12.83 -9.61 -3.35
C SER A 173 -14.11 -9.75 -2.54
N ILE A 174 -14.04 -9.46 -1.24
CA ILE A 174 -15.20 -9.51 -0.32
C ILE A 174 -16.05 -8.25 -0.46
N ASP A 175 -15.40 -7.09 -0.52
CA ASP A 175 -16.00 -5.76 -0.61
C ASP A 175 -17.08 -5.54 0.46
N ASP A 176 -18.30 -5.17 0.07
CA ASP A 176 -19.49 -5.04 0.93
C ASP A 176 -20.29 -6.34 1.10
N GLY A 177 -19.82 -7.44 0.52
CA GLY A 177 -20.49 -8.74 0.52
C GLY A 177 -21.68 -8.85 -0.43
N SER A 178 -22.01 -7.80 -1.20
CA SER A 178 -23.09 -7.83 -2.19
C SER A 178 -22.72 -8.66 -3.42
N TYR A 179 -21.41 -8.80 -3.69
CA TYR A 179 -20.88 -9.40 -4.92
C TYR A 179 -21.51 -8.79 -6.19
N ALA A 180 -21.76 -7.48 -6.20
CA ALA A 180 -22.41 -6.79 -7.32
C ALA A 180 -21.72 -7.05 -8.69
N LYS A 181 -20.39 -7.21 -8.68
CA LYS A 181 -19.59 -7.58 -9.86
C LYS A 181 -18.85 -8.92 -9.60
N PRO A 182 -19.53 -10.08 -9.71
CA PRO A 182 -18.92 -11.37 -9.39
C PRO A 182 -17.62 -11.70 -10.17
N PRO A 183 -17.47 -11.34 -11.46
CA PRO A 183 -16.21 -11.52 -12.18
C PRO A 183 -15.02 -10.80 -11.53
N ALA A 184 -15.23 -9.58 -11.00
CA ALA A 184 -14.21 -8.82 -10.30
C ALA A 184 -13.81 -9.52 -8.99
N SER A 185 -14.80 -9.91 -8.18
CA SER A 185 -14.56 -10.62 -6.92
C SER A 185 -13.76 -11.91 -7.13
N ILE A 186 -14.03 -12.66 -8.21
CA ILE A 186 -13.29 -13.87 -8.58
C ILE A 186 -11.85 -13.54 -8.99
N ALA A 187 -11.63 -12.51 -9.81
CA ALA A 187 -10.29 -12.08 -10.22
C ALA A 187 -9.43 -11.68 -9.01
N PHE A 188 -9.97 -10.86 -8.12
CA PHE A 188 -9.31 -10.46 -6.87
C PHE A 188 -9.02 -11.65 -5.95
N ALA A 189 -9.96 -12.59 -5.76
CA ALA A 189 -9.74 -13.80 -4.96
C ALA A 189 -8.60 -14.66 -5.55
N LYS A 190 -8.54 -14.83 -6.87
CA LYS A 190 -7.46 -15.56 -7.55
C LYS A 190 -6.10 -14.89 -7.34
N ARG A 191 -6.05 -13.56 -7.44
CA ARG A 191 -4.84 -12.79 -7.15
C ARG A 191 -4.41 -12.94 -5.70
N ALA A 192 -5.34 -12.82 -4.75
CA ALA A 192 -5.07 -13.04 -3.33
C ALA A 192 -4.45 -14.42 -3.07
N LEU A 193 -4.99 -15.49 -3.69
CA LEU A 193 -4.44 -16.85 -3.61
C LEU A 193 -3.03 -16.94 -4.17
N ALA A 194 -2.78 -16.31 -5.33
CA ALA A 194 -1.45 -16.30 -5.94
C ALA A 194 -0.41 -15.62 -5.03
N GLN A 195 -0.73 -14.46 -4.46
CA GLN A 195 0.16 -13.75 -3.54
C GLN A 195 0.41 -14.57 -2.27
N LEU A 196 -0.62 -15.18 -1.70
CA LEU A 196 -0.47 -16.03 -0.51
C LEU A 196 0.39 -17.27 -0.78
N ASN A 197 0.25 -17.89 -1.96
CA ASN A 197 1.13 -19.00 -2.37
C ASN A 197 2.60 -18.55 -2.50
N HIS A 198 2.86 -17.34 -3.01
CA HIS A 198 4.21 -16.78 -3.05
C HIS A 198 4.78 -16.57 -1.64
N ALA A 199 3.99 -16.01 -0.71
CA ALA A 199 4.40 -15.85 0.69
C ALA A 199 4.77 -17.19 1.33
N ILE A 200 3.93 -18.22 1.16
CA ILE A 200 4.17 -19.57 1.68
C ILE A 200 5.43 -20.19 1.06
N GLY A 201 5.63 -20.01 -0.25
CA GLY A 201 6.84 -20.48 -0.95
C GLY A 201 8.12 -19.88 -0.37
N GLN A 202 8.15 -18.56 -0.16
CA GLN A 202 9.29 -17.86 0.45
C GLN A 202 9.49 -18.23 1.92
N LEU A 203 8.40 -18.43 2.67
CA LEU A 203 8.46 -18.92 4.04
C LEU A 203 9.10 -20.31 4.10
N ASN A 204 8.72 -21.22 3.21
CA ASN A 204 9.32 -22.54 3.13
C ASN A 204 10.82 -22.48 2.80
N GLN A 205 11.23 -21.56 1.93
CA GLN A 205 12.65 -21.30 1.68
C GLN A 205 13.37 -20.86 2.97
N LEU A 206 12.81 -19.87 3.67
CA LEU A 206 13.37 -19.38 4.94
C LEU A 206 13.47 -20.50 6.00
N MET A 207 12.46 -21.38 6.07
CA MET A 207 12.45 -22.53 6.97
C MET A 207 13.54 -23.57 6.67
N ASN A 208 13.97 -23.66 5.41
CA ASN A 208 15.06 -24.56 5.00
C ASN A 208 16.42 -23.94 5.30
N GLU A 209 16.57 -22.63 5.12
CA GLU A 209 17.81 -21.91 5.40
C GLU A 209 18.06 -21.70 6.90
N LYS A 210 17.00 -21.44 7.68
CA LYS A 210 17.08 -21.11 9.12
C LYS A 210 16.43 -22.19 9.98
N THR A 211 17.10 -23.35 10.04
CA THR A 211 16.62 -24.53 10.80
C THR A 211 16.33 -24.25 12.27
N ARG A 212 17.06 -23.32 12.90
CA ARG A 212 16.83 -22.91 14.31
C ARG A 212 15.48 -22.23 14.52
N LEU A 213 14.95 -21.53 13.51
CA LEU A 213 13.67 -20.84 13.56
C LEU A 213 12.49 -21.72 13.11
N ARG A 214 12.77 -22.93 12.61
CA ARG A 214 11.79 -23.80 11.95
C ARG A 214 10.52 -24.00 12.77
N ARG A 215 10.62 -24.18 14.09
CA ARG A 215 9.45 -24.41 14.95
C ARG A 215 8.49 -23.21 14.96
N VAL A 216 9.03 -21.99 15.07
CA VAL A 216 8.22 -20.76 15.05
C VAL A 216 7.65 -20.52 13.65
N LEU A 217 8.47 -20.74 12.62
CA LEU A 217 8.07 -20.58 11.23
C LEU A 217 6.99 -21.61 10.79
N GLU A 218 6.99 -22.79 11.39
CA GLU A 218 5.98 -23.83 11.17
C GLU A 218 4.58 -23.40 11.67
N THR A 219 4.53 -22.73 12.82
CA THR A 219 3.28 -22.20 13.36
C THR A 219 2.68 -21.15 12.41
N ILE A 220 3.48 -20.18 11.96
CA ILE A 220 2.97 -19.18 11.02
C ILE A 220 2.63 -19.80 9.65
N ARG A 221 3.38 -20.79 9.19
CA ARG A 221 3.04 -21.55 7.97
C ARG A 221 1.66 -22.19 8.09
N THR A 222 1.36 -22.80 9.24
CA THR A 222 0.05 -23.41 9.50
C THR A 222 -1.07 -22.37 9.39
N HIS A 223 -0.89 -21.19 9.97
CA HIS A 223 -1.88 -20.11 9.87
C HIS A 223 -2.06 -19.58 8.44
N LEU A 224 -0.98 -19.43 7.67
CA LEU A 224 -1.07 -19.04 6.25
C LEU A 224 -1.77 -20.11 5.41
N LEU A 225 -1.56 -21.39 5.69
CA LEU A 225 -2.28 -22.49 5.03
C LEU A 225 -3.77 -22.48 5.38
N GLN A 226 -4.13 -22.24 6.64
CA GLN A 226 -5.54 -22.06 7.05
C GLN A 226 -6.19 -20.87 6.33
N GLY A 227 -5.49 -19.73 6.24
CA GLY A 227 -5.95 -18.59 5.45
C GLY A 227 -6.15 -18.92 3.97
N ARG A 228 -5.26 -19.74 3.39
CA ARG A 228 -5.36 -20.22 2.00
C ARG A 228 -6.57 -21.13 1.79
N GLU A 229 -6.85 -22.03 2.73
CA GLU A 229 -8.04 -22.88 2.67
C GLU A 229 -9.32 -22.05 2.74
N GLY A 230 -9.43 -21.13 3.70
CA GLY A 230 -10.58 -20.21 3.78
C GLY A 230 -10.75 -19.37 2.51
N LEU A 231 -9.65 -18.95 1.89
CA LEU A 231 -9.68 -18.19 0.64
C LEU A 231 -10.13 -19.03 -0.57
N LEU A 232 -9.81 -20.32 -0.60
CA LEU A 232 -10.33 -21.25 -1.61
C LEU A 232 -11.84 -21.44 -1.44
N ASP A 233 -12.33 -21.58 -0.21
CA ASP A 233 -13.76 -21.66 0.08
C ASP A 233 -14.48 -20.37 -0.34
N HIS A 234 -13.88 -19.21 -0.04
CA HIS A 234 -14.37 -17.91 -0.50
C HIS A 234 -14.48 -17.83 -2.03
N LEU A 235 -13.43 -18.23 -2.74
CA LEU A 235 -13.45 -18.27 -4.21
C LEU A 235 -14.57 -19.18 -4.75
N GLN A 236 -14.83 -20.31 -4.09
CA GLN A 236 -15.95 -21.18 -4.46
C GLN A 236 -17.32 -20.52 -4.18
N ARG A 237 -17.46 -19.75 -3.10
CA ARG A 237 -18.66 -18.93 -2.85
C ARG A 237 -18.86 -17.92 -3.98
N CYS A 238 -17.84 -17.13 -4.32
CA CYS A 238 -17.90 -16.15 -5.42
C CYS A 238 -18.36 -16.77 -6.75
N ARG A 239 -17.86 -17.97 -7.08
CA ARG A 239 -18.25 -18.70 -8.30
C ARG A 239 -19.71 -19.18 -8.28
N ARG A 240 -20.23 -19.55 -7.11
CA ARG A 240 -21.63 -19.95 -6.93
C ARG A 240 -22.55 -18.75 -7.10
N GLU A 241 -22.23 -17.62 -6.49
CA GLU A 241 -22.97 -16.36 -6.67
C GLU A 241 -22.96 -15.92 -8.13
N ALA A 242 -21.80 -15.98 -8.80
CA ALA A 242 -21.70 -15.69 -10.23
C ALA A 242 -22.55 -16.61 -11.11
N ALA A 243 -22.79 -17.86 -10.69
CA ALA A 243 -23.65 -18.79 -11.40
C ALA A 243 -25.14 -18.55 -11.12
N ALA A 244 -25.50 -18.18 -9.88
CA ALA A 244 -26.86 -17.84 -9.49
C ALA A 244 -27.36 -16.53 -10.14
N GLY A 245 -26.48 -15.53 -10.32
CA GLY A 245 -26.83 -14.30 -11.04
C GLY A 245 -27.05 -14.47 -12.55
N ARG A 246 -26.79 -15.65 -13.11
CA ARG A 246 -27.00 -15.97 -14.54
C ARG A 246 -28.26 -16.81 -14.82
N SER A 247 -28.98 -17.25 -13.80
CA SER A 247 -30.22 -18.04 -13.90
C SER A 247 -31.46 -17.18 -13.69
#